data_AF-A0ABD3MZP5-F1
#
_entry.id   AF-A0ABD3MZP5-F1
#
_cell.length_a   1.000
_cell.length_b   1.000
_cell.length_c   1.000
_cell.angle_alpha   90.00
_cell.angle_beta   90.00
_cell.angle_gamma   90.00
#
_symmetry.space_group_name_H-M   'P 1'
#
loop_
_entity.id
_entity.type
_entity.pdbx_description
1 polymer ?
#
loop_
_entity_poly.entity_id
_entity_poly.type
_entity_poly.pdbx_seq_one_letter_code
_entity_poly.pdbx_strand_id
1 'polypeptide(L)'
;MALQERREFQLVAVTSLYITIKLNERVLAGSDIFSSMSEGGYSIQEIEAAEKSVLCGLSWHLYKPTALQMCMQILAIMDAKTVLDKKSMQWLVDEVHHQTELAVHSYNLSLQRPSTVGVSILFLAIQQLPEEHQSVLLGSLLSITQEFDFDKACQNSISSHLKQAAEQAMLCKPCRV
;
A
#
# COMPACT_ATOMS: atom_id res chain seq x y z
N MET A 1 -19.12 6.95 26.19
CA MET A 1 -18.21 7.72 25.32
C MET A 1 -17.36 6.81 24.42
N ALA A 2 -16.58 5.86 24.94
CA ALA A 2 -15.72 5.00 24.10
C ALA A 2 -16.43 4.21 22.97
N LEU A 3 -17.67 3.77 23.15
CA LEU A 3 -18.44 3.07 22.10
C LEU A 3 -18.87 4.00 20.95
N GLN A 4 -19.15 5.26 21.26
CA GLN A 4 -19.58 6.24 20.26
C GLN A 4 -18.40 6.69 19.40
N GLU A 5 -17.22 6.92 20.02
CA GLU A 5 -15.97 7.19 19.31
C GLU A 5 -15.57 6.03 18.40
N ARG A 6 -15.77 4.78 18.84
CA ARG A 6 -15.51 3.59 18.01
C ARG A 6 -16.42 3.51 16.79
N ARG A 7 -17.72 3.79 16.96
CA ARG A 7 -18.69 3.78 15.85
C ARG A 7 -18.36 4.88 14.84
N GLU A 8 -18.03 6.08 15.31
CA GLU A 8 -17.63 7.20 14.44
C GLU A 8 -16.35 6.89 13.67
N PHE A 9 -15.35 6.29 14.33
CA PHE A 9 -14.13 5.84 13.65
C PHE A 9 -14.40 4.80 12.57
N GLN A 10 -15.26 3.81 12.85
CA GLN A 10 -15.65 2.79 11.87
C GLN A 10 -16.43 3.39 10.70
N LEU A 11 -17.34 4.33 10.94
CA LEU A 11 -18.05 5.05 9.88
C LEU A 11 -17.08 5.80 8.97
N VAL A 12 -16.09 6.49 9.53
CA VAL A 12 -15.05 7.18 8.75
C VAL A 12 -14.21 6.19 7.95
N ALA A 13 -13.87 5.03 8.51
CA ALA A 13 -13.12 3.99 7.79
C ALA A 13 -13.91 3.41 6.60
N VAL A 14 -15.20 3.07 6.79
CA VAL A 14 -16.10 2.60 5.73
C VAL A 14 -16.26 3.67 4.64
N THR A 15 -16.46 4.92 5.05
CA THR A 15 -16.60 6.06 4.13
C THR A 15 -15.31 6.31 3.35
N SER A 16 -14.14 6.17 3.98
CA SER A 16 -12.85 6.31 3.31
C SER A 16 -12.64 5.21 2.25
N LEU A 17 -13.06 3.98 2.55
CA LEU A 17 -13.07 2.88 1.57
C LEU A 17 -14.02 3.19 0.40
N TYR A 18 -15.23 3.66 0.69
CA TYR A 18 -16.21 4.08 -0.31
C TYR A 18 -15.68 5.18 -1.24
N ILE A 19 -15.06 6.24 -0.69
CA ILE A 19 -14.42 7.31 -1.47
C ILE A 19 -13.30 6.73 -2.34
N THR A 20 -12.46 5.86 -1.78
CA THR A 20 -11.33 5.26 -2.51
C THR A 20 -11.80 4.41 -3.69
N ILE A 21 -12.87 3.63 -3.52
CA ILE A 21 -13.48 2.84 -4.60
C ILE A 21 -14.06 3.76 -5.68
N LYS A 22 -14.80 4.80 -5.30
CA LYS A 22 -15.32 5.81 -6.25
C LYS A 22 -14.23 6.47 -7.10
N LEU A 23 -13.03 6.66 -6.53
CA LEU A 23 -11.92 7.31 -7.23
C LEU A 23 -11.17 6.37 -8.19
N ASN A 24 -11.07 5.08 -7.85
CA ASN A 24 -10.20 4.14 -8.56
C ASN A 24 -10.97 3.15 -9.46
N GLU A 25 -12.22 2.85 -9.13
CA GLU A 25 -13.04 1.87 -9.87
C GLU A 25 -13.96 2.54 -10.87
N ARG A 26 -14.19 1.85 -12.00
CA ARG A 26 -15.16 2.30 -13.02
C ARG A 26 -16.60 1.93 -12.67
N VAL A 27 -16.78 0.93 -11.81
CA VAL A 27 -18.11 0.51 -11.34
C VAL A 27 -18.49 1.37 -10.16
N LEU A 28 -19.53 2.19 -10.33
CA LEU A 28 -20.08 3.03 -9.28
C LEU A 28 -20.72 2.14 -8.21
N ALA A 29 -19.99 1.89 -7.12
CA ALA A 29 -20.58 1.34 -5.92
C ALA A 29 -21.46 2.43 -5.28
N GLY A 30 -22.76 2.18 -5.19
CA GLY A 30 -23.68 3.08 -4.48
C GLY A 30 -23.52 2.96 -2.96
N SER A 31 -23.97 3.98 -2.24
CA SER A 31 -23.99 4.02 -0.76
C SER A 31 -24.89 2.94 -0.15
N ASP A 32 -25.83 2.40 -0.93
CA ASP A 32 -26.69 1.26 -0.60
C ASP A 32 -25.90 -0.03 -0.35
N ILE A 33 -24.85 -0.28 -1.13
CA ILE A 33 -24.00 -1.47 -0.96
C ILE A 33 -23.32 -1.44 0.41
N PHE A 34 -22.75 -0.30 0.80
CA PHE A 34 -22.06 -0.17 2.09
C PHE A 34 -23.03 -0.19 3.28
N SER A 35 -24.24 0.34 3.13
CA SER A 35 -25.30 0.22 4.13
C SER A 35 -25.73 -1.25 4.30
N SER A 36 -25.86 -2.01 3.20
CA SER A 36 -26.19 -3.43 3.24
C SER A 36 -25.06 -4.29 3.82
N MET A 37 -23.80 -4.02 3.46
CA MET A 37 -22.61 -4.72 3.96
C MET A 37 -22.38 -4.49 5.46
N SER A 38 -22.83 -3.36 5.98
CA SER A 38 -22.78 -3.06 7.41
C SER A 38 -23.99 -3.60 8.19
N GLU A 39 -24.83 -4.43 7.56
CA GLU A 39 -26.07 -4.99 8.14
C GLU A 39 -27.01 -3.89 8.67
N GLY A 40 -27.01 -2.72 8.02
CA GLY A 40 -27.77 -1.55 8.47
C GLY A 40 -27.15 -0.80 9.65
N GLY A 41 -25.89 -1.08 10.01
CA GLY A 41 -25.15 -0.37 11.06
C GLY A 41 -24.95 1.13 10.78
N TYR A 42 -25.00 1.51 9.50
CA TYR A 42 -24.97 2.88 9.02
C TYR A 42 -26.06 3.11 7.96
N SER A 43 -26.83 4.18 8.12
CA SER A 43 -27.76 4.64 7.11
C SER A 43 -27.03 5.27 5.92
N ILE A 44 -27.68 5.28 4.76
CA ILE A 44 -27.16 5.94 3.55
C ILE A 44 -26.81 7.41 3.83
N GLN A 45 -27.67 8.10 4.57
CA GLN A 45 -27.49 9.51 4.92
C GLN A 45 -26.28 9.73 5.83
N GLU A 46 -26.01 8.81 6.76
CA GLU A 46 -24.82 8.88 7.62
C GLU A 46 -23.53 8.71 6.79
N ILE A 47 -23.54 7.79 5.80
CA ILE A 47 -22.39 7.57 4.90
C ILE A 47 -22.15 8.80 4.01
N GLU A 48 -23.20 9.38 3.44
CA GLU A 48 -23.09 10.57 2.58
C GLU A 48 -22.68 11.82 3.37
N ALA A 49 -23.17 11.98 4.60
CA ALA A 49 -22.74 13.06 5.49
C ALA A 49 -21.28 12.91 5.89
N ALA A 50 -20.84 11.69 6.21
CA ALA A 50 -19.44 11.39 6.50
C ALA A 50 -18.56 11.62 5.26
N GLU A 51 -19.02 11.26 4.07
CA GLU A 51 -18.29 11.47 2.81
C GLU A 51 -18.00 12.97 2.63
N LYS A 52 -19.04 13.80 2.73
CA LYS A 52 -18.89 15.26 2.64
C LYS A 52 -17.93 15.81 3.69
N SER A 53 -18.01 15.32 4.93
CA SER A 53 -17.12 15.74 6.02
C SER A 53 -15.65 15.41 5.73
N VAL A 54 -15.37 14.18 5.30
CA VAL A 54 -14.02 13.72 4.94
C VAL A 54 -13.47 14.51 3.74
N LEU A 55 -14.25 14.70 2.69
CA LEU A 55 -13.85 15.45 1.50
C LEU A 55 -13.52 16.92 1.82
N CYS A 56 -14.36 17.57 2.62
CA CYS A 56 -14.10 18.93 3.11
C CYS A 56 -12.85 18.98 4.00
N GLY A 57 -12.68 18.02 4.92
CA GLY A 57 -11.51 17.94 5.79
C GLY A 57 -10.20 17.75 5.04
N LEU A 58 -10.22 17.00 3.93
CA LEU A 58 -9.07 16.83 3.03
C LEU A 58 -8.91 18.00 2.04
N SER A 59 -9.82 18.99 2.07
CA SER A 59 -9.88 20.06 1.06
C SER A 59 -9.86 19.51 -0.37
N TRP A 60 -10.53 18.38 -0.59
CA TRP A 60 -10.58 17.65 -1.87
C TRP A 60 -9.23 17.13 -2.40
N HIS A 61 -8.16 17.14 -1.60
CA HIS A 61 -6.84 16.61 -1.99
C HIS A 61 -6.77 15.08 -1.85
N LEU A 62 -7.40 14.37 -2.79
CA LEU A 62 -7.52 12.91 -2.77
C LEU A 62 -6.40 12.18 -3.52
N TYR A 63 -5.66 12.88 -4.39
CA TYR A 63 -4.66 12.28 -5.27
C TYR A 63 -3.25 12.36 -4.68
N LYS A 64 -3.01 11.62 -3.59
CA LYS A 64 -1.65 11.41 -3.06
C LYS A 64 -1.10 10.09 -3.60
N PRO A 65 0.18 10.04 -4.02
CA PRO A 65 0.77 8.81 -4.54
C PRO A 65 0.81 7.73 -3.45
N THR A 66 0.32 6.54 -3.77
CA THR A 66 0.39 5.39 -2.85
C THR A 66 1.77 4.74 -2.91
N ALA A 67 2.15 3.98 -1.88
CA ALA A 67 3.42 3.25 -1.87
C ALA A 67 3.52 2.30 -3.06
N LEU A 68 2.40 1.63 -3.41
CA LEU A 68 2.31 0.76 -4.58
C LEU A 68 2.59 1.53 -5.88
N GLN A 69 1.98 2.70 -6.07
CA GLN A 69 2.23 3.53 -7.26
C GLN A 69 3.69 3.92 -7.37
N MET A 70 4.33 4.30 -6.25
CA MET A 70 5.76 4.61 -6.22
C MET A 70 6.62 3.39 -6.58
N CYS A 71 6.30 2.20 -6.05
CA CYS A 71 6.98 0.96 -6.42
C CYS A 71 6.90 0.69 -7.91
N MET A 72 5.70 0.80 -8.50
CA MET A 72 5.48 0.51 -9.93
C MET A 72 6.23 1.51 -10.82
N GLN A 73 6.28 2.79 -10.43
CA GLN A 73 7.07 3.78 -11.15
C GLN A 73 8.57 3.46 -11.12
N ILE A 74 9.10 3.10 -9.95
CA ILE A 74 10.51 2.71 -9.81
C ILE A 74 10.80 1.43 -10.59
N LEU A 75 9.92 0.43 -10.53
CA LEU A 75 10.02 -0.80 -11.31
C LEU A 75 10.06 -0.53 -12.81
N ALA A 76 9.21 0.36 -13.32
CA ALA A 76 9.23 0.73 -14.73
C ALA A 76 10.56 1.35 -15.16
N ILE A 77 11.18 2.16 -14.29
CA ILE A 77 12.53 2.72 -14.53
C ILE A 77 13.57 1.59 -14.52
N MET A 78 13.45 0.62 -13.61
CA MET A 78 14.36 -0.53 -13.54
C MET A 78 14.23 -1.46 -14.75
N ASP A 79 13.01 -1.73 -15.22
CA ASP A 79 12.74 -2.52 -16.43
C ASP A 79 13.34 -1.86 -17.67
N ALA A 80 13.29 -0.52 -17.75
CA ALA A 80 13.94 0.21 -18.84
C ALA A 80 15.48 0.12 -18.81
N LYS A 81 16.08 -0.09 -17.62
CA LYS A 81 17.54 -0.17 -17.41
C LYS A 81 18.09 -1.62 -17.42
N THR A 82 17.24 -2.62 -17.20
CA THR A 82 17.66 -4.03 -16.99
C THR A 82 16.87 -4.98 -17.88
N VAL A 83 17.53 -6.02 -18.40
CA VAL A 83 16.86 -7.07 -19.16
C VAL A 83 16.51 -8.21 -18.19
N LEU A 84 15.38 -8.06 -17.49
CA LEU A 84 14.80 -9.14 -16.71
C LEU A 84 13.96 -10.05 -17.60
N ASP A 85 13.91 -11.34 -17.29
CA ASP A 85 12.96 -12.23 -17.92
C ASP A 85 11.53 -11.88 -17.46
N LYS A 86 10.55 -12.06 -18.36
CA LYS A 86 9.15 -11.72 -18.09
C LYS A 86 8.58 -12.43 -16.86
N LYS A 87 9.06 -13.63 -16.54
CA LYS A 87 8.55 -14.44 -15.43
C LYS A 87 9.04 -13.88 -14.09
N SER A 88 10.33 -13.54 -13.98
CA SER A 88 10.88 -12.89 -12.79
C SER A 88 10.31 -11.49 -12.59
N MET A 89 10.07 -10.73 -13.67
CA MET A 89 9.41 -9.43 -13.58
C MET A 89 7.97 -9.56 -13.06
N GLN A 90 7.19 -10.50 -13.58
CA GLN A 90 5.83 -10.74 -13.09
C GLN A 90 5.81 -11.16 -11.62
N TRP A 91 6.71 -12.08 -11.23
CA TRP A 91 6.87 -12.48 -9.84
C TRP A 91 7.23 -11.29 -8.93
N LEU A 92 8.10 -10.39 -9.39
CA LEU A 92 8.51 -9.21 -8.63
C LEU A 92 7.35 -8.23 -8.45
N VAL A 93 6.53 -8.03 -9.49
CA VAL A 93 5.30 -7.23 -9.41
C VAL A 93 4.34 -7.83 -8.39
N ASP A 94 4.07 -9.13 -8.47
CA ASP A 94 3.17 -9.83 -7.54
C ASP A 94 3.68 -9.74 -6.08
N GLU A 95 4.99 -9.90 -5.87
CA GLU A 95 5.60 -9.79 -4.54
C GLU A 95 5.52 -8.36 -3.99
N VAL A 96 5.74 -7.35 -4.83
CA VAL A 96 5.59 -5.94 -4.42
C VAL A 96 4.15 -5.61 -4.04
N HIS A 97 3.16 -6.12 -4.77
CA HIS A 97 1.76 -5.99 -4.41
C HIS A 97 1.50 -6.59 -3.03
N HIS A 98 1.95 -7.83 -2.81
CA HIS A 98 1.79 -8.53 -1.54
C HIS A 98 2.44 -7.79 -0.37
N GLN A 99 3.69 -7.37 -0.51
CA GLN A 99 4.41 -6.64 0.53
C GLN A 99 3.79 -5.27 0.82
N THR A 100 3.20 -4.61 -0.19
CA THR A 100 2.49 -3.34 0.02
C THR A 100 1.22 -3.53 0.85
N GLU A 101 0.47 -4.60 0.59
CA GLU A 101 -0.71 -4.94 1.40
C GLU A 101 -0.33 -5.16 2.87
N LEU A 102 0.75 -5.91 3.12
CA LEU A 102 1.30 -6.10 4.46
C LEU A 102 1.74 -4.77 5.10
N ALA A 103 2.32 -3.86 4.33
CA ALA A 103 2.78 -2.57 4.84
C ALA A 103 1.62 -1.69 5.35
N VAL A 104 0.45 -1.72 4.70
CA VAL A 104 -0.74 -0.94 5.09
C VAL A 104 -1.26 -1.36 6.47
N HIS A 105 -1.07 -2.62 6.88
CA HIS A 105 -1.45 -3.09 8.21
C HIS A 105 -0.57 -2.56 9.34
N SER A 106 0.63 -2.04 9.01
CA SER A 106 1.54 -1.50 10.00
C SER A 106 1.34 0.01 10.16
N TYR A 107 0.91 0.42 11.36
CA TYR A 107 0.73 1.83 11.70
C TYR A 107 2.01 2.65 11.50
N ASN A 108 3.17 2.11 11.88
CA ASN A 108 4.44 2.82 11.77
C ASN A 108 4.85 3.10 10.32
N LEU A 109 4.50 2.18 9.40
CA LEU A 109 4.81 2.33 7.98
C LEU A 109 3.86 3.30 7.29
N SER A 110 2.59 3.34 7.72
CA SER A 110 1.61 4.32 7.25
C SER A 110 1.98 5.77 7.55
N LEU A 111 2.87 6.02 8.52
CA LEU A 111 3.38 7.36 8.84
C LEU A 111 4.57 7.79 7.97
N GLN A 112 5.20 6.86 7.25
CA GLN A 112 6.37 7.14 6.43
C GLN A 112 5.96 7.67 5.05
N ARG A 113 6.92 8.30 4.36
CA ARG A 113 6.69 8.74 2.98
C ARG A 113 6.42 7.52 2.10
N PRO A 114 5.40 7.54 1.23
CA PRO A 114 5.08 6.42 0.32
C PRO A 114 6.28 5.97 -0.52
N SER A 115 7.16 6.89 -0.91
CA SER A 115 8.41 6.59 -1.62
C SER A 115 9.39 5.77 -0.79
N THR A 116 9.60 6.12 0.48
CA THR A 116 10.51 5.39 1.37
C THR A 116 10.01 3.97 1.62
N VAL A 117 8.70 3.83 1.85
CA VAL A 117 8.06 2.52 1.99
C VAL A 117 8.21 1.72 0.70
N GLY A 118 7.97 2.36 -0.46
CA GLY A 118 8.05 1.68 -1.75
C GLY A 118 9.46 1.18 -2.10
N VAL A 119 10.50 1.99 -1.88
CA VAL A 119 11.90 1.55 -2.06
C VAL A 119 12.23 0.38 -1.12
N SER A 120 11.75 0.43 0.12
CA SER A 120 12.00 -0.64 1.10
C SER A 120 11.34 -1.95 0.70
N ILE A 121 10.11 -1.88 0.19
CA ILE A 121 9.38 -3.03 -0.37
C ILE A 121 10.13 -3.62 -1.56
N LEU A 122 10.60 -2.78 -2.49
CA LEU A 122 11.38 -3.23 -3.65
C LEU A 122 12.67 -3.91 -3.24
N PHE A 123 13.40 -3.29 -2.30
CA PHE A 123 14.63 -3.88 -1.76
C PHE A 123 14.37 -5.27 -1.15
N LEU A 124 13.30 -5.41 -0.36
CA LEU A 124 12.91 -6.69 0.23
C LEU A 124 12.51 -7.73 -0.83
N ALA A 125 11.73 -7.34 -1.83
CA ALA A 125 11.31 -8.24 -2.90
C ALA A 125 12.51 -8.72 -3.75
N ILE A 126 13.46 -7.84 -4.04
CA ILE A 126 14.70 -8.19 -4.76
C ILE A 126 15.58 -9.14 -3.92
N GLN A 127 15.60 -9.00 -2.59
CA GLN A 127 16.35 -9.92 -1.72
C GLN A 127 15.82 -11.36 -1.74
N GLN A 128 14.59 -11.58 -2.19
CA GLN A 128 13.98 -12.90 -2.30
C GLN A 128 14.19 -13.55 -3.68
N LEU A 129 14.80 -12.84 -4.64
CA LEU A 129 15.17 -13.40 -5.95
C LEU A 129 16.47 -14.22 -5.88
N PRO A 130 16.72 -15.11 -6.87
CA PRO A 130 18.00 -15.79 -7.00
C PRO A 130 19.18 -14.81 -7.12
N GLU A 131 20.34 -15.17 -6.57
CA GLU A 131 21.53 -14.30 -6.49
C GLU A 131 21.97 -13.72 -7.85
N GLU A 132 21.74 -14.46 -8.94
CA GLU A 132 22.06 -14.04 -10.31
C GLU A 132 21.38 -12.72 -10.70
N HIS A 133 20.10 -12.54 -10.32
CA HIS A 133 19.33 -11.33 -10.64
C HIS A 133 19.45 -10.26 -9.55
N GLN A 134 19.78 -10.67 -8.32
CA GLN A 134 19.81 -9.79 -7.16
C GLN A 134 20.84 -8.66 -7.31
N SER A 135 22.07 -8.97 -7.74
CA SER A 135 23.17 -7.99 -7.83
C SER A 135 22.88 -6.85 -8.82
N VAL A 136 22.34 -7.20 -10.00
CA VAL A 136 21.99 -6.25 -11.07
C VAL A 136 20.83 -5.35 -10.64
N LEU A 137 19.81 -5.92 -10.01
CA LEU A 137 18.62 -5.17 -9.56
C LEU A 137 18.92 -4.27 -8.37
N LEU A 138 19.70 -4.75 -7.40
CA LEU A 138 20.15 -3.93 -6.29
C LEU A 138 21.04 -2.78 -6.77
N GLY A 139 21.94 -3.03 -7.74
CA GLY A 139 22.75 -1.97 -8.36
C GLY A 139 21.89 -0.89 -9.02
N SER A 140 20.86 -1.31 -9.76
CA SER A 140 19.91 -0.40 -10.43
C SER A 140 19.08 0.40 -9.42
N LEU A 141 18.57 -0.25 -8.37
CA LEU A 141 17.82 0.40 -7.31
C LEU A 141 18.69 1.39 -6.52
N LEU A 142 19.95 1.03 -6.23
CA LEU A 142 20.89 1.92 -5.54
C LEU A 142 21.23 3.16 -6.37
N SER A 143 21.43 3.02 -7.68
CA SER A 143 21.60 4.17 -8.59
C SER A 143 20.40 5.10 -8.55
N ILE A 144 19.17 4.56 -8.63
CA ILE A 144 17.95 5.37 -8.53
C ILE A 144 17.87 6.03 -7.16
N THR A 145 18.12 5.31 -6.07
CA THR A 145 17.98 5.90 -4.74
C THR A 145 19.00 6.99 -4.42
N GLN A 146 20.19 6.92 -5.01
CA GLN A 146 21.19 7.98 -4.94
C GLN A 146 20.79 9.21 -5.76
N GLU A 147 20.13 9.03 -6.91
CA GLU A 147 19.63 10.13 -7.74
C GLU A 147 18.47 10.89 -7.06
N PHE A 148 17.65 10.21 -6.25
CA PHE A 148 16.38 10.75 -5.75
C PHE A 148 16.34 11.08 -4.24
N ASP A 149 17.50 11.17 -3.56
CA ASP A 149 17.66 11.52 -2.13
C ASP A 149 16.60 10.90 -1.19
N PHE A 150 16.44 9.58 -1.26
CA PHE A 150 15.60 8.87 -0.30
C PHE A 150 16.34 8.73 1.04
N ASP A 151 15.67 9.06 2.14
CA ASP A 151 16.22 9.12 3.48
C ASP A 151 16.78 7.75 3.94
N LYS A 152 18.11 7.60 3.90
CA LYS A 152 18.83 6.32 4.11
C LYS A 152 18.67 5.76 5.51
N ALA A 153 18.50 6.62 6.52
CA ALA A 153 18.33 6.20 7.91
C ALA A 153 16.97 5.50 8.15
N CYS A 154 15.96 5.92 7.39
CA CYS A 154 14.60 5.40 7.51
C CYS A 154 14.46 4.01 6.86
N GLN A 155 15.15 3.76 5.74
CA GLN A 155 15.09 2.49 5.01
C GLN A 155 15.53 1.28 5.85
N ASN A 156 16.59 1.42 6.65
CA ASN A 156 17.09 0.31 7.47
C ASN A 156 16.07 -0.08 8.56
N SER A 157 15.45 0.90 9.20
CA SER A 157 14.40 0.68 10.20
C SER A 157 13.11 0.12 9.59
N ILE A 158 12.70 0.63 8.43
CA ILE A 158 11.54 0.11 7.69
C ILE A 158 11.79 -1.33 7.25
N SER A 159 12.99 -1.66 6.77
CA SER A 159 13.31 -3.00 6.29
C SER A 159 13.25 -4.06 7.40
N SER A 160 13.66 -3.73 8.64
CA SER A 160 13.54 -4.65 9.76
C SER A 160 12.08 -4.83 10.18
N HIS A 161 11.30 -3.74 10.20
CA HIS A 161 9.86 -3.79 10.49
C HIS A 161 9.07 -4.54 9.42
N LEU A 162 9.42 -4.39 8.13
CA LEU A 162 8.82 -5.14 7.03
C LEU A 162 9.20 -6.61 7.08
N LYS A 163 10.45 -6.96 7.38
CA LYS A 163 10.87 -8.35 7.58
C LYS A 163 10.13 -9.01 8.74
N GLN A 164 10.03 -8.31 9.87
CA GLN A 164 9.30 -8.80 11.04
C GLN A 164 7.80 -8.94 10.75
N ALA A 165 7.20 -7.98 10.04
CA ALA A 165 5.80 -8.05 9.62
C ALA A 165 5.56 -9.17 8.59
N ALA A 166 6.48 -9.39 7.65
CA ALA A 166 6.43 -10.49 6.70
C ALA A 166 6.60 -11.84 7.40
N GLU A 167 7.52 -11.97 8.36
CA GLU A 167 7.70 -13.18 9.18
C GLU A 167 6.45 -13.48 10.03
N GLN A 168 5.84 -12.45 10.64
CA GLN A 168 4.58 -12.57 11.36
C GLN A 168 3.41 -12.94 10.44
N ALA A 169 3.37 -12.41 9.22
CA ALA A 169 2.37 -12.76 8.21
C ALA A 169 2.59 -14.18 7.63
N MET A 170 3.83 -14.63 7.52
CA MET A 170 4.18 -16.00 7.13
C MET A 170 3.78 -17.03 8.19
N LEU A 171 3.83 -16.67 9.48
CA LEU A 171 3.27 -17.48 10.58
C LEU A 171 1.72 -17.52 10.55
N CYS A 172 1.08 -16.51 9.96
CA CYS A 172 -0.37 -16.42 9.79
C CYS A 172 -0.90 -16.98 8.46
N LYS A 173 -0.09 -17.70 7.65
CA LYS A 173 -0.61 -18.39 6.45
C LYS A 173 -1.41 -19.64 6.84
N PRO A 174 -2.75 -19.70 6.72
CA PRO A 174 -3.38 -20.99 6.52
C PRO A 174 -3.06 -21.42 5.08
N CYS A 175 -2.58 -22.66 4.94
CA CYS A 175 -2.41 -23.47 3.73
C CYS A 175 -2.71 -22.77 2.38
N ARG A 176 -1.70 -22.64 1.52
CA ARG A 176 -1.91 -22.62 0.06
C ARG A 176 -2.57 -23.95 -0.31
N VAL A 177 -3.85 -23.92 -0.69
CA VAL A 177 -4.53 -25.01 -1.43
C VAL A 177 -4.36 -24.74 -2.92
#